data_AF-A0A8H7LEL5-F1
#
_entry.id   AF-A0A8H7LEL5-F1
#
_cell.length_a   1.000
_cell.length_b   1.000
_cell.length_c   1.000
_cell.angle_alpha   90.00
_cell.angle_beta   90.00
_cell.angle_gamma   90.00
#
_symmetry.space_group_name_H-M   'P 1'
#
loop_
_entity.id
_entity.type
_entity.pdbx_description
1 polymer ?
#
loop_
_entity_poly.entity_id
_entity_poly.type
_entity_poly.pdbx_seq_one_letter_code
_entity_poly.pdbx_strand_id
1 'polypeptide(L)'
;MRPETIIPETVTSPYPIHYSADVVCGFGRGSAELGIPTANIPVGPLDALDTGIYFGWCKIVPRNKASESVVERSNGKKIVFDNGTNLQHTDLEVQPMVMSIGWNPFYENKQKAAEVHVMHKFKNDFYGALMQVVILGYIRPELNYTTKEALIEDIQKGC
;
A
#
# COMPACT_ATOMS: atom_id res chain seq x y z
N MET A 1 24.60 2.75 -5.44
CA MET A 1 24.86 2.34 -4.05
C MET A 1 23.61 2.69 -3.27
N ARG A 2 22.95 1.73 -2.60
CA ARG A 2 21.84 2.08 -1.70
C ARG A 2 22.41 2.95 -0.57
N PRO A 3 21.79 4.09 -0.24
CA PRO A 3 22.11 4.70 1.05
C PRO A 3 21.72 3.69 2.12
N GLU A 4 22.67 3.33 3.00
CA GLU A 4 22.35 2.60 4.22
C GLU A 4 21.36 3.46 4.99
N THR A 5 20.11 3.01 5.03
CA THR A 5 19.11 3.66 5.85
C THR A 5 19.37 3.21 7.28
N ILE A 6 19.80 4.14 8.11
CA ILE A 6 19.90 3.90 9.55
C ILE A 6 18.47 3.98 10.10
N ILE A 7 17.85 2.81 10.27
CA ILE A 7 16.59 2.71 11.02
C ILE A 7 16.95 2.90 12.50
N PRO A 8 16.39 3.89 13.21
CA PRO A 8 16.67 4.08 14.62
C PRO A 8 16.30 2.85 15.45
N GLU A 9 17.08 2.52 16.48
CA GLU A 9 16.78 1.39 17.38
C GLU A 9 15.47 1.57 18.16
N THR A 10 15.00 2.82 18.30
CA THR A 10 13.77 3.16 18.98
C THR A 10 12.88 4.02 18.10
N VAL A 11 11.57 3.83 18.21
CA VAL A 11 10.58 4.63 17.48
C VAL A 11 10.63 6.07 17.99
N THR A 12 10.95 7.02 17.11
CA THR A 12 11.03 8.44 17.42
C THR A 12 9.86 9.20 16.82
N SER A 13 9.55 10.38 17.39
CA SER A 13 8.53 11.27 16.83
C SER A 13 8.83 11.58 15.35
N PRO A 14 7.84 11.56 14.45
CA PRO A 14 6.39 11.54 14.70
C PRO A 14 5.75 10.14 14.85
N TYR A 15 6.54 9.07 14.87
CA TYR A 15 6.05 7.70 14.95
C TYR A 15 5.73 7.27 16.39
N PRO A 16 4.83 6.30 16.62
CA PRO A 16 4.03 5.59 15.62
C PRO A 16 2.87 6.43 15.07
N ILE A 17 2.63 6.35 13.76
CA ILE A 17 1.47 6.98 13.12
C ILE A 17 0.41 5.93 12.86
N HIS A 18 -0.77 6.10 13.46
CA HIS A 18 -1.92 5.23 13.26
C HIS A 18 -2.84 5.81 12.20
N TYR A 19 -3.22 5.00 11.22
CA TYR A 19 -4.17 5.40 10.19
C TYR A 19 -5.06 4.23 9.78
N SER A 20 -6.28 4.53 9.33
CA SER A 20 -7.24 3.51 8.87
C SER A 20 -8.05 4.06 7.73
N ALA A 21 -8.13 3.30 6.63
CA ALA A 21 -8.87 3.69 5.45
C ALA A 21 -9.33 2.46 4.66
N ASP A 22 -10.39 2.64 3.87
CA ASP A 22 -10.87 1.59 2.98
C ASP A 22 -9.88 1.42 1.81
N VAL A 23 -9.60 0.17 1.44
CA VAL A 23 -8.75 -0.17 0.30
C VAL A 23 -9.47 0.21 -1.00
N VAL A 24 -8.85 1.05 -1.80
CA VAL A 24 -9.40 1.54 -3.08
C VAL A 24 -8.67 0.91 -4.26
N CYS A 25 -9.29 0.96 -5.44
CA CYS A 25 -8.62 0.56 -6.66
C CYS A 25 -7.56 1.59 -7.06
N GLY A 26 -6.32 1.14 -7.24
CA GLY A 26 -5.26 1.95 -7.86
C GLY A 26 -5.45 2.11 -9.37
N PHE A 27 -4.52 2.78 -10.01
CA PHE A 27 -4.58 3.17 -11.44
C PHE A 27 -4.22 2.05 -12.44
N GLY A 28 -4.02 0.83 -11.97
CA GLY A 28 -3.77 -0.33 -12.84
C GLY A 28 -2.42 -0.33 -13.53
N ARG A 29 -1.42 0.36 -12.97
CA ARG A 29 -0.04 0.35 -13.47
C ARG A 29 0.78 -0.69 -12.70
N GLY A 30 1.13 -1.80 -13.35
CA GLY A 30 2.32 -2.61 -13.05
C GLY A 30 2.32 -3.59 -11.87
N SER A 31 1.70 -3.31 -10.71
CA SER A 31 1.93 -4.15 -9.50
C SER A 31 1.39 -5.58 -9.61
N ALA A 32 0.25 -5.77 -10.28
CA ALA A 32 -0.29 -7.10 -10.58
C ALA A 32 0.59 -7.92 -11.55
N GLU A 33 1.32 -7.27 -12.46
CA GLU A 33 2.24 -7.96 -13.39
C GLU A 33 3.58 -8.33 -12.74
N LEU A 34 3.90 -7.72 -11.59
CA LEU A 34 5.11 -7.98 -10.82
C LEU A 34 4.91 -9.06 -9.75
N GLY A 35 3.68 -9.55 -9.57
CA GLY A 35 3.34 -10.51 -8.51
C GLY A 35 3.40 -9.93 -7.10
N ILE A 36 3.37 -8.59 -6.99
CA ILE A 36 3.51 -7.85 -5.73
C ILE A 36 2.19 -7.07 -5.54
N PRO A 37 1.15 -7.67 -4.95
CA PRO A 37 -0.11 -6.98 -4.73
C PRO A 37 0.12 -5.78 -3.79
N THR A 38 -0.26 -4.58 -4.24
CA THR A 38 -0.24 -3.35 -3.44
C THR A 38 -1.66 -2.85 -3.22
N ALA A 39 -1.98 -2.53 -1.98
CA ALA A 39 -3.25 -1.95 -1.59
C ALA A 39 -3.15 -0.42 -1.64
N ASN A 40 -4.05 0.24 -2.35
CA ASN A 40 -4.11 1.69 -2.37
C ASN A 40 -5.02 2.16 -1.23
N ILE A 41 -4.57 3.16 -0.47
CA ILE A 41 -5.40 3.84 0.53
C ILE A 41 -5.39 5.36 0.28
N PRO A 42 -6.50 6.07 0.48
CA PRO A 42 -6.53 7.53 0.46
C PRO A 42 -5.52 8.10 1.46
N VAL A 43 -4.77 9.13 1.10
CA VAL A 43 -3.70 9.67 1.96
C VAL A 43 -4.22 10.34 3.23
N GLY A 44 -5.34 11.07 3.17
CA GLY A 44 -5.90 11.75 4.35
C GLY A 44 -4.83 12.55 5.12
N PRO A 45 -4.61 12.29 6.43
CA PRO A 45 -3.58 12.97 7.23
C PRO A 45 -2.14 12.60 6.82
N LEU A 46 -1.93 11.49 6.10
CA LEU A 46 -0.62 11.10 5.59
C LEU A 46 -0.11 12.05 4.49
N ASP A 47 -0.96 12.92 3.94
CA ASP A 47 -0.56 13.92 2.95
C ASP A 47 0.49 14.91 3.51
N ALA A 48 0.56 15.06 4.84
CA ALA A 48 1.57 15.87 5.52
C ALA A 48 2.96 15.21 5.58
N LEU A 49 3.07 13.90 5.30
CA LEU A 49 4.35 13.19 5.32
C LEU A 49 5.13 13.41 4.04
N ASP A 50 6.46 13.32 4.11
CA ASP A 50 7.32 13.37 2.94
C ASP A 50 7.00 12.24 1.94
N THR A 51 7.36 12.44 0.68
CA THR A 51 7.28 11.36 -0.31
C THR A 51 8.40 10.36 -0.09
N GLY A 52 8.10 9.08 -0.13
CA GLY A 52 9.08 8.02 0.00
C GLY A 52 8.51 6.72 0.52
N ILE A 53 9.41 5.86 0.97
CA ILE A 53 9.12 4.53 1.47
C ILE A 53 9.12 4.56 2.99
N TYR A 54 8.06 4.04 3.59
CA TYR A 54 7.84 3.89 5.02
C TYR A 54 7.69 2.40 5.36
N PHE A 55 7.87 2.05 6.64
CA PHE A 55 7.64 0.68 7.11
C PHE A 55 6.78 0.66 8.38
N GLY A 56 6.18 -0.50 8.63
CA GLY A 56 5.48 -0.76 9.87
C GLY A 56 4.61 -2.00 9.77
N TRP A 57 3.42 -1.93 10.36
CA TRP A 57 2.48 -3.04 10.44
C TRP A 57 1.13 -2.65 9.85
N CYS A 58 0.41 -3.63 9.34
CA CYS A 58 -0.98 -3.45 8.95
C CYS A 58 -1.85 -4.63 9.35
N LYS A 59 -3.16 -4.39 9.35
CA LYS A 59 -4.19 -5.40 9.51
C LYS A 59 -5.33 -5.10 8.56
N ILE A 60 -5.87 -6.14 7.92
CA ILE A 60 -7.07 -6.04 7.10
C ILE A 60 -8.27 -6.46 7.93
N VAL A 61 -9.34 -5.66 7.88
CA VAL A 61 -10.60 -5.88 8.59
C VAL A 61 -11.72 -5.93 7.55
N PRO A 62 -12.33 -7.10 7.32
CA PRO A 62 -13.46 -7.24 6.41
C PRO A 62 -14.62 -6.33 6.83
N ARG A 63 -15.28 -5.73 5.85
CA ARG A 63 -16.46 -4.88 6.10
C ARG A 63 -17.72 -5.64 5.69
N ASN A 64 -18.68 -5.72 6.60
CA ASN A 64 -20.02 -6.21 6.27
C ASN A 64 -20.81 -5.08 5.59
N LYS A 65 -20.53 -4.83 4.30
CA LYS A 65 -21.33 -3.95 3.44
C LYS A 65 -22.33 -4.79 2.66
N ALA A 66 -23.52 -4.23 2.41
CA ALA A 66 -24.73 -4.97 2.04
C ALA A 66 -24.68 -5.71 0.68
N SER A 67 -23.63 -5.58 -0.14
CA SER A 67 -23.38 -6.39 -1.35
C SER A 67 -21.97 -6.09 -1.90
N GLU A 68 -21.40 -7.04 -2.65
CA GLU A 68 -20.24 -6.76 -3.51
C GLU A 68 -20.60 -5.63 -4.49
N SER A 69 -19.63 -4.77 -4.81
CA SER A 69 -19.81 -3.74 -5.83
C SER A 69 -18.78 -3.92 -6.94
N VAL A 70 -19.16 -3.57 -8.17
CA VAL A 70 -18.28 -3.72 -9.34
C VAL A 70 -17.96 -2.34 -9.88
N VAL A 71 -16.66 -2.05 -10.00
CA VAL A 71 -16.16 -0.84 -10.68
C VAL A 71 -15.56 -1.26 -12.00
N GLU A 72 -16.04 -0.67 -13.09
CA GLU A 72 -15.47 -0.87 -14.43
C GLU A 72 -14.42 0.20 -14.71
N ARG A 73 -13.19 -0.25 -15.01
CA ARG A 73 -12.11 0.65 -15.43
C ARG A 73 -12.34 1.15 -16.86
N SER A 74 -11.68 2.24 -17.22
CA SER A 74 -11.72 2.82 -18.58
C SER A 74 -11.29 1.86 -19.70
N ASN A 75 -10.56 0.79 -19.37
CA ASN A 75 -10.17 -0.27 -20.29
C ASN A 75 -11.14 -1.47 -20.33
N GLY A 76 -12.31 -1.37 -19.70
CA GLY A 76 -13.32 -2.44 -19.61
C GLY A 76 -13.03 -3.51 -18.56
N LYS A 77 -11.92 -3.42 -17.80
CA LYS A 77 -11.63 -4.37 -16.71
C LYS A 77 -12.56 -4.11 -15.53
N LYS A 78 -13.34 -5.12 -15.15
CA LYS A 78 -14.19 -5.11 -13.95
C LYS A 78 -13.38 -5.44 -12.70
N ILE A 79 -13.52 -4.62 -11.66
CA ILE A 79 -12.94 -4.85 -10.33
C ILE A 79 -14.08 -5.09 -9.37
N VAL A 80 -14.01 -6.21 -8.66
CA VAL A 80 -14.96 -6.56 -7.61
C VAL A 80 -14.44 -6.03 -6.28
N PHE A 81 -15.29 -5.27 -5.60
CA PHE A 81 -15.12 -4.85 -4.23
C PHE A 81 -15.85 -5.86 -3.35
N ASP A 82 -15.12 -6.87 -2.92
CA ASP A 82 -15.62 -7.94 -2.05
C ASP A 82 -15.54 -7.56 -0.56
N ASN A 83 -15.01 -6.37 -0.24
CA ASN A 83 -14.87 -5.87 1.12
C ASN A 83 -14.05 -6.80 2.04
N GLY A 84 -13.20 -7.66 1.46
CA GLY A 84 -12.39 -8.65 2.17
C GLY A 84 -13.18 -9.84 2.73
N THR A 85 -14.42 -10.09 2.27
CA THR A 85 -15.24 -11.20 2.79
C THR A 85 -14.71 -12.59 2.42
N ASN A 86 -13.87 -12.67 1.39
CA ASN A 86 -13.28 -13.93 0.92
C ASN A 86 -11.89 -14.24 1.52
N LEU A 87 -11.44 -13.41 2.48
CA LEU A 87 -10.14 -13.58 3.12
C LEU A 87 -10.11 -14.77 4.09
N GLN A 88 -8.98 -15.47 4.13
CA GLN A 88 -8.73 -16.56 5.07
C GLN A 88 -8.32 -16.01 6.43
N HIS A 89 -8.42 -16.83 7.48
CA HIS A 89 -8.06 -16.40 8.84
C HIS A 89 -6.63 -15.80 8.93
N THR A 90 -5.67 -16.41 8.25
CA THR A 90 -4.26 -15.95 8.17
C THR A 90 -4.11 -14.59 7.48
N ASP A 91 -5.03 -14.26 6.57
CA ASP A 91 -5.04 -12.97 5.87
C ASP A 91 -5.51 -11.82 6.77
N LEU A 92 -6.13 -12.15 7.92
CA LEU A 92 -6.67 -11.20 8.90
C LEU A 92 -5.74 -10.96 10.09
N GLU A 93 -4.59 -11.64 10.12
CA GLU A 93 -3.55 -11.42 11.12
C GLU A 93 -2.83 -10.09 10.90
N VAL A 94 -2.07 -9.65 11.91
CA VAL A 94 -1.22 -8.46 11.78
C VAL A 94 -0.01 -8.85 10.94
N GLN A 95 0.23 -8.12 9.85
CA GLN A 95 1.28 -8.40 8.88
C GLN A 95 2.26 -7.23 8.78
N PRO A 96 3.56 -7.49 8.57
CA PRO A 96 4.50 -6.42 8.28
C PRO A 96 4.20 -5.81 6.91
N MET A 97 4.52 -4.54 6.74
CA MET A 97 4.26 -3.82 5.49
C MET A 97 5.32 -2.75 5.21
N VAL A 98 5.45 -2.43 3.92
CA VAL A 98 6.06 -1.19 3.46
C VAL A 98 5.01 -0.33 2.76
N MET A 99 5.14 0.98 2.86
CA MET A 99 4.21 1.93 2.26
C MET A 99 4.97 2.94 1.42
N SER A 100 4.59 3.10 0.16
CA SER A 100 5.04 4.21 -0.69
C SER A 100 4.06 5.37 -0.58
N ILE A 101 4.56 6.57 -0.29
CA ILE A 101 3.81 7.83 -0.39
C ILE A 101 4.42 8.64 -1.52
N GLY A 102 3.63 8.93 -2.55
CA GLY A 102 4.11 9.58 -3.78
C GLY A 102 3.09 10.53 -4.39
N TRP A 103 3.53 11.41 -5.29
CA TRP A 103 2.62 12.32 -5.99
C TRP A 103 1.83 11.59 -7.07
N ASN A 104 0.53 11.91 -7.17
CA ASN A 104 -0.32 11.33 -8.20
C ASN A 104 -0.32 12.16 -9.49
N PRO A 105 0.25 11.67 -10.61
CA PRO A 105 0.35 12.42 -11.87
C PRO A 105 -1.02 12.76 -12.49
N PHE A 106 -2.05 11.98 -12.18
CA PHE A 106 -3.40 12.17 -12.74
C PHE A 106 -4.21 13.28 -12.07
N TYR A 107 -3.81 13.70 -10.88
CA TYR A 107 -4.41 14.84 -10.17
C TYR A 107 -3.54 16.09 -10.31
N GLU A 108 -2.83 16.23 -11.43
CA GLU A 108 -1.86 17.32 -11.65
C GLU A 108 -0.83 17.44 -10.51
N ASN A 109 -0.46 16.32 -9.88
CA ASN A 109 0.38 16.29 -8.67
C ASN A 109 -0.17 17.16 -7.51
N LYS A 110 -1.49 17.34 -7.40
CA LYS A 110 -2.11 18.09 -6.29
C LYS A 110 -2.43 17.22 -5.08
N GLN A 111 -2.36 15.91 -5.22
CA GLN A 111 -2.64 14.95 -4.15
C GLN A 111 -1.62 13.83 -4.16
N LYS A 112 -1.15 13.44 -2.97
CA LYS A 112 -0.35 12.23 -2.82
C LYS A 112 -1.23 10.98 -2.88
N ALA A 113 -0.61 9.85 -3.19
CA ALA A 113 -1.18 8.51 -3.10
C ALA A 113 -0.35 7.69 -2.11
N ALA A 114 -1.01 6.83 -1.33
CA ALA A 114 -0.37 5.87 -0.45
C ALA A 114 -0.63 4.45 -0.98
N GLU A 115 0.45 3.75 -1.30
CA GLU A 115 0.43 2.34 -1.73
C GLU A 115 1.09 1.47 -0.66
N VAL A 116 0.34 0.54 -0.10
CA VAL A 116 0.80 -0.38 0.94
C VAL A 116 1.10 -1.74 0.31
N HIS A 117 2.34 -2.18 0.44
CA HIS A 117 2.73 -3.55 0.16
C HIS A 117 2.79 -4.35 1.45
N VAL A 118 1.89 -5.32 1.59
CA VAL A 118 1.83 -6.21 2.74
C VAL A 118 2.75 -7.40 2.49
N MET A 119 3.61 -7.74 3.45
CA MET A 119 4.53 -8.89 3.39
C MET A 119 3.80 -10.21 3.66
N HIS A 120 2.68 -10.43 2.97
CA HIS A 120 1.82 -11.61 3.08
C HIS A 120 1.23 -11.97 1.71
N LYS A 121 1.10 -13.26 1.42
CA LYS A 121 0.56 -13.73 0.15
C LYS A 121 -0.94 -13.96 0.26
N PHE A 122 -1.71 -13.09 -0.38
CA PHE A 122 -3.16 -13.21 -0.48
C PHE A 122 -3.55 -14.09 -1.67
N LYS A 123 -4.55 -14.96 -1.46
CA LYS A 123 -5.18 -15.72 -2.55
C LYS A 123 -6.30 -14.96 -3.25
N ASN A 124 -6.92 -14.03 -2.52
CA ASN A 124 -8.04 -13.22 -2.97
C ASN A 124 -7.69 -11.75 -2.83
N ASP A 125 -8.27 -10.92 -3.69
CA ASP A 125 -8.25 -9.48 -3.52
C ASP A 125 -9.08 -9.08 -2.26
N PHE A 126 -8.98 -7.81 -1.86
CA PHE A 126 -9.68 -7.30 -0.68
C PHE A 126 -10.11 -5.83 -0.84
N TYR A 127 -10.49 -5.44 -2.05
CA TYR A 127 -10.96 -4.07 -2.34
C TYR A 127 -12.21 -3.74 -1.51
N GLY A 128 -12.22 -2.55 -0.91
CA GLY A 128 -13.28 -2.10 -0.01
C GLY A 128 -13.15 -2.58 1.45
N ALA A 129 -12.23 -3.50 1.75
CA ALA A 129 -11.90 -3.86 3.12
C ALA A 129 -11.27 -2.66 3.85
N LEU A 130 -11.43 -2.59 5.17
CA LEU A 130 -10.75 -1.60 5.98
C LEU A 130 -9.31 -2.05 6.21
N MET A 131 -8.34 -1.24 5.81
CA MET A 131 -6.94 -1.45 6.18
C MET A 131 -6.59 -0.53 7.34
N GLN A 132 -6.05 -1.11 8.40
CA GLN A 132 -5.46 -0.39 9.53
C GLN A 132 -3.95 -0.47 9.39
N VAL A 133 -3.25 0.65 9.53
CA VAL A 133 -1.80 0.74 9.41
C VAL A 133 -1.21 1.43 10.64
N VAL A 134 -0.02 0.98 11.01
CA VAL A 134 0.85 1.61 12.01
C VAL A 134 2.19 1.84 11.34
N ILE A 135 2.52 3.09 11.04
CA ILE A 135 3.78 3.48 10.44
C ILE A 135 4.79 3.72 11.56
N LEU A 136 5.94 3.05 11.49
CA LEU A 136 6.98 3.07 12.52
C LEU A 136 8.21 3.89 12.13
N GLY A 137 8.40 4.14 10.83
CA GLY A 137 9.56 4.89 10.37
C GLY A 137 9.57 5.13 8.87
N TYR A 138 10.48 6.00 8.46
CA TYR A 138 10.82 6.28 7.07
C TYR A 138 12.07 5.49 6.69
N ILE A 139 12.03 4.85 5.52
CA ILE A 139 13.17 4.15 4.94
C ILE A 139 13.96 5.11 4.06
N ARG A 140 13.37 5.58 2.96
CA ARG A 140 14.12 6.32 1.94
C ARG A 140 13.21 7.14 1.04
N PRO A 141 13.74 8.14 0.32
CA PRO A 141 12.95 8.85 -0.69
C PRO A 141 12.55 7.91 -1.84
N GLU A 142 11.54 8.33 -2.60
CA GLU A 142 11.18 7.66 -3.85
C GLU A 142 12.40 7.65 -4.79
N LEU A 143 12.72 6.47 -5.31
CA LEU A 143 13.78 6.34 -6.31
C LEU A 143 13.11 6.36 -7.68
N ASN A 144 13.61 7.23 -8.56
CA ASN A 144 13.19 7.24 -9.96
C ASN A 144 13.78 6.01 -10.65
N TYR A 145 13.06 4.90 -10.64
CA TYR A 145 13.42 3.74 -11.45
C TYR A 145 13.09 4.03 -12.90
N THR A 146 14.11 4.12 -13.73
CA THR A 146 13.96 4.29 -15.17
C THR A 146 13.49 3.02 -15.87
N THR A 147 13.49 1.87 -15.18
CA THR A 147 13.08 0.56 -15.71
C THR A 147 12.33 -0.28 -14.68
N LYS A 148 11.41 -1.14 -15.15
CA LYS A 148 10.60 -2.06 -14.33
C LYS A 148 11.49 -3.06 -13.57
N GLU A 149 12.58 -3.47 -14.19
CA GLU A 149 13.55 -4.43 -13.66
C GLU A 149 14.32 -3.87 -12.46
N ALA A 150 14.70 -2.58 -12.52
CA ALA A 150 15.38 -1.92 -11.42
C ALA A 150 14.48 -1.75 -10.18
N LEU A 151 13.16 -1.61 -10.38
CA LEU A 151 12.16 -1.61 -9.31
C LEU A 151 12.04 -3.00 -8.65
N ILE A 152 11.96 -4.07 -9.43
CA ILE A 152 11.87 -5.45 -8.91
C ILE A 152 13.11 -5.80 -8.10
N GLU A 153 14.29 -5.51 -8.65
CA GLU A 153 15.56 -5.81 -8.01
C GLU A 153 15.67 -5.09 -6.65
N ASP A 154 15.16 -3.86 -6.55
CA ASP A 154 15.17 -3.14 -5.29
C ASP A 154 14.14 -3.66 -4.28
N ILE A 155 12.95 -4.07 -4.73
CA ILE A 155 11.97 -4.68 -3.82
C ILE A 155 12.51 -6.01 -3.27
N GLN A 156 13.07 -6.86 -4.13
CA GLN A 156 13.56 -8.19 -3.74
C GLN A 156 14.78 -8.14 -2.81
N LYS A 157 15.65 -7.14 -2.96
CA LYS A 157 16.80 -6.95 -2.05
C LYS A 157 16.39 -6.31 -0.72
N GLY A 158 15.15 -5.85 -0.56
CA GLY A 158 14.66 -5.17 0.66
C GLY A 158 13.93 -6.08 1.64
N CYS A 159 13.68 -7.34 1.25
CA CYS A 159 13.15 -8.42 2.08
C CYS A 159 14.26 -9.44 2.40
#